data_AF-A0ABD0NMI9-F1
#
_entry.id   AF-A0ABD0NMI9-F1
#
_cell.length_a   1.000
_cell.length_b   1.000
_cell.length_c   1.000
_cell.angle_alpha   90.00
_cell.angle_beta   90.00
_cell.angle_gamma   90.00
#
_symmetry.space_group_name_H-M   'P 1'
#
loop_
_entity.id
_entity.type
_entity.pdbx_description
1 polymer ?
#
loop_
_entity_poly.entity_id
_entity_poly.type
_entity_poly.pdbx_seq_one_letter_code
_entity_poly.pdbx_strand_id
1 'polypeptide(L)' 'IRMLDGIVTDAIEASSIGFNPDHVDIYSASWGPNDDGKTVEGPGRLAQKAFEYGIQK' A
#
# COMPACT_ATOMS: atom_id res chain seq x y z
N ILE A 1 -5.42 -7.39 -5.83
CA ILE A 1 -6.06 -7.20 -4.50
C ILE A 1 -7.11 -6.09 -4.63
N ARG A 2 -8.35 -6.29 -4.16
CA ARG A 2 -9.43 -5.29 -4.24
C ARG A 2 -9.48 -4.49 -2.94
N MET A 3 -8.90 -3.30 -2.94
CA MET A 3 -8.85 -2.41 -1.76
C MET A 3 -9.38 -1.00 -1.98
N LEU A 4 -9.56 -0.58 -3.24
CA LEU A 4 -9.99 0.79 -3.60
C LEU A 4 -11.51 0.98 -3.66
N ASP A 5 -12.28 -0.10 -3.54
CA ASP A 5 -13.74 -0.06 -3.64
C ASP A 5 -14.38 0.22 -2.27
N GLY A 6 -14.00 1.37 -1.68
CA GLY A 6 -14.44 1.79 -0.35
C GLY A 6 -13.46 2.75 0.32
N ILE A 7 -13.69 3.00 1.61
CA ILE A 7 -12.78 3.80 2.43
C ILE A 7 -11.45 3.08 2.54
N VAL A 8 -10.39 3.73 2.07
CA VAL A 8 -9.02 3.26 2.19
C VAL A 8 -8.43 3.79 3.49
N THR A 9 -7.84 2.90 4.28
CA THR A 9 -7.14 3.24 5.52
C THR A 9 -5.72 2.70 5.46
N ASP A 10 -4.81 3.24 6.27
CA ASP A 10 -3.43 2.75 6.41
C ASP A 10 -3.37 1.22 6.65
N ALA A 11 -4.31 0.67 7.42
CA ALA A 11 -4.39 -0.77 7.66
C ALA A 11 -4.76 -1.57 6.40
N ILE A 12 -5.63 -1.03 5.54
CA ILE A 12 -6.04 -1.65 4.28
C ILE A 12 -4.89 -1.58 3.26
N GLU A 13 -4.19 -0.45 3.18
CA GLU A 13 -2.98 -0.32 2.36
C GLU A 13 -1.92 -1.33 2.80
N ALA A 14 -1.59 -1.38 4.09
CA ALA A 14 -0.61 -2.31 4.65
C ALA A 14 -0.96 -3.77 4.38
N SER A 15 -2.23 -4.14 4.56
CA SER A 15 -2.70 -5.50 4.30
C SER A 15 -2.65 -5.86 2.81
N SER A 16 -2.85 -4.88 1.93
CA SER A 16 -2.76 -5.07 0.47
C SER A 16 -1.30 -5.21 0.02
N ILE A 17 -0.40 -4.36 0.52
CA ILE A 17 1.03 -4.42 0.25
C ILE A 17 1.63 -5.74 0.76
N GLY A 18 1.23 -6.19 1.95
CA GLY A 18 1.73 -7.42 2.57
C GLY A 18 0.99 -8.70 2.19
N PHE A 19 0.18 -8.70 1.12
CA PHE A 19 -0.67 -9.84 0.79
C PHE A 19 0.12 -11.00 0.17
N ASN A 20 0.35 -12.06 0.94
CA ASN A 20 0.95 -13.32 0.50
C ASN A 20 2.33 -13.16 -0.18
N PRO A 21 3.34 -12.59 0.51
CA PRO A 21 4.65 -12.28 -0.06
C PRO A 21 5.48 -13.53 -0.41
N ASP A 22 5.14 -14.70 0.14
CA ASP A 22 5.82 -15.97 -0.19
C ASP A 22 5.36 -16.55 -1.55
N HIS A 23 4.34 -15.95 -2.16
CA HIS A 23 3.73 -16.41 -3.40
C HIS A 23 3.66 -15.33 -4.47
N VAL A 24 3.47 -14.07 -4.08
CA VAL A 24 3.32 -12.94 -5.00
C VAL A 24 4.68 -12.27 -5.19
N ASP A 25 5.25 -12.43 -6.37
CA ASP A 25 6.56 -11.85 -6.71
C ASP A 25 6.46 -10.34 -7.01
N ILE A 26 5.36 -9.90 -7.62
CA ILE A 26 5.21 -8.53 -8.13
C ILE A 26 3.84 -7.97 -7.73
N TYR A 27 3.87 -6.79 -7.12
CA TYR A 27 2.71 -5.96 -6.87
C TYR A 27 2.76 -4.76 -7.82
N SER A 28 1.63 -4.46 -8.47
CA SER A 28 1.46 -3.29 -9.32
C SER A 28 0.32 -2.45 -8.78
N ALA A 29 0.63 -1.22 -8.40
CA ALA A 29 -0.29 -0.28 -7.78
C ALA A 29 -0.13 1.10 -8.42
N SER A 30 -1.25 1.75 -8.74
CA SER A 30 -1.31 3.11 -9.28
C SER A 30 -2.38 3.90 -8.55
N TRP A 31 -2.33 3.82 -7.22
CA TRP A 31 -3.10 4.62 -6.29
C TRP A 31 -2.13 5.39 -5.39
N GLY A 32 -2.62 6.45 -4.77
CA GLY A 32 -1.82 7.35 -3.95
C GLY A 32 -2.64 8.58 -3.55
N PRO A 33 -1.99 9.65 -3.08
CA PRO A 33 -2.65 10.91 -2.78
C PRO A 33 -3.33 11.51 -4.03
N ASN A 34 -4.16 12.54 -3.83
CA ASN A 34 -4.81 13.22 -4.94
C ASN A 34 -3.78 13.91 -5.86
N ASP A 35 -3.89 13.69 -7.18
CA ASP A 35 -3.05 14.31 -8.21
C ASP A 35 -3.48 15.76 -8.54
N ASP A 36 -3.72 16.58 -7.52
CA ASP A 36 -4.23 17.96 -7.67
C ASP A 36 -3.14 19.04 -7.70
N GLY A 37 -1.86 18.63 -7.63
CA GLY A 37 -0.71 19.52 -7.58
C GLY A 37 -0.57 20.32 -6.28
N LYS A 38 -1.34 19.98 -5.24
CA LYS A 38 -1.37 20.67 -3.93
C LYS A 38 -1.20 19.69 -2.76
N THR A 39 -1.61 18.45 -2.95
CA THR A 39 -1.56 17.40 -1.93
C THR A 39 -0.14 16.87 -1.81
N VAL A 40 0.35 16.77 -0.57
CA VAL A 40 1.62 16.11 -0.24
C VAL A 40 1.34 15.13 0.89
N GLU A 41 1.36 13.85 0.56
CA GLU A 41 1.11 12.75 1.49
C GLU A 41 1.94 11.53 1.05
N GLY A 42 2.16 10.60 1.98
CA GLY A 42 2.83 9.33 1.75
C GLY A 42 2.22 8.22 2.59
N PRO A 43 2.74 6.99 2.51
CA PRO A 43 2.18 5.86 3.23
C PRO A 43 2.13 6.11 4.74
N GLY A 44 1.07 5.64 5.39
CA GLY A 44 0.97 5.64 6.85
C GLY A 44 1.96 4.68 7.51
N ARG A 45 1.95 4.62 8.84
CA ARG A 45 2.92 3.83 9.61
C ARG A 45 2.83 2.32 9.31
N LEU A 46 1.62 1.80 9.10
CA LEU A 46 1.43 0.38 8.80
C LEU A 46 1.85 0.07 7.37
N ALA A 47 1.48 0.92 6.40
CA ALA A 47 1.87 0.75 5.00
C ALA A 47 3.40 0.82 4.83
N GLN A 48 4.09 1.75 5.53
CA GLN A 48 5.55 1.81 5.56
C GLN A 48 6.18 0.50 6.08
N LYS A 49 5.67 -0.05 7.19
CA LYS A 49 6.15 -1.32 7.73
C LYS A 49 5.90 -2.49 6.79
N ALA A 50 4.80 -2.48 6.04
CA ALA A 50 4.51 -3.52 5.04
C ALA A 50 5.54 -3.48 3.90
N PHE A 51 5.97 -2.29 3.44
CA PHE A 51 7.06 -2.16 2.48
C PHE A 51 8.38 -2.67 3.05
N GLU A 52 8.76 -2.25 4.27
CA GLU A 52 10.00 -2.70 4.93
C GLU A 52 10.04 -4.22 5.06
N TYR A 53 8.93 -4.83 5.47
CA TYR A 53 8.83 -6.28 5.57
C TYR A 53 8.92 -6.96 4.20
N GLY A 54 8.26 -6.42 3.17
CA GLY A 54 8.27 -6.99 1.83
C GLY A 54 9.64 -7.03 1.15
N ILE A 55 10.54 -6.11 1.48
CA ILE A 55 11.91 -6.07 0.91
C ILE A 55 12.95 -6.83 1.75
N GLN A 56 12.66 -7.12 3.01
CA GLN A 56 13.57 -7.81 3.93
C GLN A 56 13.39 -9.33 3.92
N LYS A 57 12.33 -9.82 3.28
CA LYS A 57 11.96 -11.23 3.28
C LYS A 57 12.66 -12.04 2.20
#